data_AF-A0AAD4KN60-F1
#
_entry.id   AF-A0AAD4KN60-F1
#
_cell.length_a   1.000
_cell.length_b   1.000
_cell.length_c   1.000
_cell.angle_alpha   90.00
_cell.angle_beta   90.00
_cell.angle_gamma   90.00
#
_symmetry.space_group_name_H-M   'P 1'
#
loop_
_entity.id
_entity.type
_entity.pdbx_description
1 polymer ?
#
loop_
_entity_poly.entity_id
_entity_poly.type
_entity_poly.pdbx_seq_one_letter_code
_entity_poly.pdbx_strand_id
1 'polypeptide(L)'
;MSRAFSTAAQQLKKLGWTLNGTTADVAWAQRTAEKAVDKAHGLGGKVDSGVVQGNPHPTPKTGDPYHCSITIGKGDVKGKNRVVSAHVYPDGTVAFSKDFGTVKVERDPEAPEGDGSAM
;
A
#
# COMPACT_ATOMS: atom_id res chain seq x y z
N MET A 1 33.50 -24.34 3.80
CA MET A 1 32.97 -23.61 2.62
C MET A 1 31.71 -22.89 3.05
N SER A 2 31.75 -21.57 3.19
CA SER A 2 30.58 -20.78 3.61
C SER A 2 29.82 -20.32 2.37
N ARG A 3 28.55 -20.70 2.23
CA ARG A 3 27.65 -20.15 1.22
C ARG A 3 27.20 -18.77 1.71
N ALA A 4 27.64 -17.72 1.04
CA ALA A 4 27.06 -16.40 1.22
C ALA A 4 25.63 -16.43 0.66
N PHE A 5 24.63 -16.25 1.53
CA PHE A 5 23.29 -15.91 1.08
C PHE A 5 23.35 -14.44 0.63
N SER A 6 23.52 -14.20 -0.67
CA SER A 6 23.29 -12.88 -1.25
C SER A 6 21.79 -12.60 -1.18
N THR A 7 21.34 -11.92 -0.13
CA THR A 7 20.05 -11.25 -0.12
C THR A 7 20.18 -10.09 -1.10
N ALA A 8 19.86 -10.33 -2.37
CA ALA A 8 19.65 -9.23 -3.30
C ALA A 8 18.52 -8.37 -2.69
N ALA A 9 18.83 -7.15 -2.28
CA ALA A 9 17.81 -6.18 -1.92
C ALA A 9 16.90 -6.06 -3.15
N GLN A 10 15.68 -6.61 -3.08
CA GLN A 10 14.69 -6.38 -4.11
C GLN A 10 14.53 -4.87 -4.20
N GLN A 11 14.85 -4.31 -5.36
CA GLN A 11 14.63 -2.91 -5.64
C GLN A 11 13.12 -2.70 -5.57
N LEU A 12 12.64 -2.22 -4.42
CA LEU A 12 11.22 -2.03 -4.16
C LEU A 12 10.61 -1.26 -5.31
N LYS A 13 9.46 -1.73 -5.80
CA LYS A 13 8.80 -1.08 -6.91
C LYS A 13 8.36 0.32 -6.50
N LYS A 14 9.07 1.34 -6.99
CA LYS A 14 8.72 2.74 -6.76
C LYS A 14 7.57 3.14 -7.69
N LEU A 15 6.41 3.45 -7.12
CA LEU A 15 5.24 3.88 -7.88
C LEU A 15 5.28 5.40 -8.08
N GLY A 16 4.78 5.86 -9.22
CA GLY A 16 4.51 7.28 -9.45
C GLY A 16 3.30 7.73 -8.64
N TRP A 17 3.54 8.33 -7.46
CA TRP A 17 2.47 8.74 -6.55
C TRP A 17 1.90 10.12 -6.86
N THR A 18 0.59 10.25 -6.72
CA THR A 18 -0.13 11.52 -6.67
C THR A 18 -1.01 11.57 -5.42
N LEU A 19 -1.30 12.78 -4.95
CA LEU A 19 -2.13 13.03 -3.78
C LEU A 19 -3.45 13.65 -4.23
N ASN A 20 -4.58 13.06 -3.84
CA ASN A 20 -5.91 13.58 -4.15
C ASN A 20 -6.58 14.07 -2.86
N GLY A 21 -6.49 15.37 -2.59
CA GLY A 21 -7.05 15.97 -1.37
C GLY A 21 -6.35 15.55 -0.08
N THR A 22 -5.13 15.01 -0.16
CA THR A 22 -4.31 14.64 1.00
C THR A 22 -3.44 15.81 1.44
N THR A 23 -3.51 16.16 2.71
CA THR A 23 -2.70 17.18 3.37
C THR A 23 -1.82 16.64 4.50
N ALA A 24 -2.09 15.42 4.97
CA ALA A 24 -1.27 14.71 5.94
C ALA A 24 -0.02 14.09 5.29
N ASP A 25 1.02 13.84 6.08
CA ASP A 25 2.15 13.02 5.64
C ASP A 25 1.71 11.55 5.53
N VAL A 26 1.87 11.01 4.33
CA VAL A 26 1.45 9.65 3.95
C VAL A 26 2.60 8.86 3.33
N ALA A 27 3.85 9.28 3.52
CA ALA A 27 5.02 8.58 3.00
C ALA A 27 5.08 7.13 3.53
N TRP A 28 4.68 6.91 4.79
CA TRP A 28 4.55 5.58 5.40
C TRP A 28 3.59 4.68 4.60
N ALA A 29 2.45 5.21 4.15
CA ALA A 29 1.44 4.43 3.43
C ALA A 29 1.91 4.09 2.01
N GLN A 30 2.57 5.04 1.34
CA GLN A 30 3.15 4.84 0.01
C GLN A 30 4.20 3.72 0.03
N ARG A 31 5.18 3.80 0.94
CA ARG A 31 6.24 2.78 1.09
C ARG A 31 5.66 1.41 1.48
N THR A 32 4.66 1.39 2.35
CA THR A 32 3.97 0.16 2.76
C THR A 32 3.25 -0.48 1.57
N ALA A 33 2.55 0.33 0.76
CA ALA A 33 1.86 -0.14 -0.44
C ALA A 33 2.84 -0.69 -1.50
N GLU A 34 3.97 -0.03 -1.73
CA GLU A 34 5.01 -0.51 -2.65
C GLU A 34 5.54 -1.88 -2.25
N LYS A 35 5.88 -2.07 -0.96
CA LYS A 35 6.27 -3.38 -0.42
C LYS A 35 5.17 -4.43 -0.61
N ALA A 36 3.90 -4.05 -0.48
CA ALA A 36 2.79 -4.98 -0.61
C ALA A 36 2.51 -5.36 -2.07
N VAL A 37 2.67 -4.43 -3.01
CA VAL A 37 2.52 -4.68 -4.46
C VAL A 37 3.50 -5.73 -4.95
N ASP A 38 4.73 -5.73 -4.43
CA ASP A 38 5.77 -6.70 -4.80
C ASP A 38 5.46 -8.11 -4.28
N LYS A 39 4.71 -8.22 -3.16
CA LYS A 39 4.28 -9.50 -2.58
C LYS A 39 2.92 -9.99 -3.10
N ALA A 40 2.09 -9.10 -3.61
CA ALA A 40 0.77 -9.44 -4.15
C ALA A 40 0.91 -10.17 -5.49
N HIS A 41 0.43 -11.42 -5.53
CA HIS A 41 0.61 -12.30 -6.68
C HIS A 41 0.05 -11.67 -7.98
N GLY A 42 0.95 -11.44 -8.94
CA GLY A 42 0.60 -10.89 -10.25
C GLY A 42 0.20 -9.42 -10.28
N LEU A 43 0.32 -8.67 -9.18
CA LEU A 43 0.04 -7.24 -9.13
C LEU A 43 1.24 -6.41 -9.59
N GLY A 44 2.45 -6.72 -9.11
CA GLY A 44 3.67 -5.96 -9.40
C GLY A 44 3.94 -5.72 -10.89
N GLY A 45 3.62 -6.66 -11.77
CA GLY A 45 3.78 -6.49 -13.22
C GLY A 45 2.72 -5.62 -13.91
N LYS A 46 1.62 -5.27 -13.22
CA LYS A 46 0.44 -4.60 -13.81
C LYS A 46 0.35 -3.11 -13.49
N VAL A 47 1.16 -2.63 -12.55
CA VAL A 47 1.06 -1.28 -12.01
C VAL A 47 2.38 -0.54 -12.11
N ASP A 48 2.35 0.78 -12.20
CA ASP A 48 3.52 1.66 -12.12
C ASP A 48 3.21 3.00 -11.40
N SER A 49 1.95 3.25 -11.07
CA SER A 49 1.48 4.53 -10.53
C SER A 49 0.44 4.31 -9.44
N GLY A 50 0.35 5.26 -8.52
CA GLY A 50 -0.55 5.22 -7.37
C GLY A 50 -1.14 6.58 -7.02
N VAL A 51 -2.31 6.57 -6.39
CA VAL A 51 -3.01 7.77 -5.92
C VAL A 51 -3.47 7.55 -4.49
N VAL A 52 -3.07 8.45 -3.59
CA VAL A 52 -3.61 8.51 -2.24
C VAL A 52 -4.93 9.27 -2.27
N GLN A 53 -5.97 8.71 -1.65
CA GLN A 53 -7.33 9.23 -1.66
C GLN A 53 -7.67 9.85 -0.29
N GLY A 54 -7.55 11.17 -0.19
CA GLY A 54 -7.81 11.91 1.04
C GLY A 54 -6.76 11.68 2.12
N ASN A 55 -7.03 12.19 3.32
CA ASN A 55 -6.21 11.94 4.50
C ASN A 55 -6.54 10.56 5.10
N PRO A 56 -5.58 9.86 5.71
CA PRO A 56 -5.88 8.62 6.42
C PRO A 56 -6.85 8.87 7.58
N HIS A 57 -7.83 7.99 7.74
CA HIS A 57 -8.90 8.11 8.73
C HIS A 57 -9.46 6.74 9.12
N PRO A 58 -10.13 6.59 10.27
CA PRO A 58 -10.94 5.41 10.56
C PRO A 58 -12.30 5.50 9.87
N THR A 59 -12.99 4.38 9.69
CA THR A 59 -14.41 4.33 9.31
C THR A 59 -15.23 3.64 10.40
N PRO A 60 -15.64 4.36 11.46
CA PRO A 60 -16.32 3.77 12.62
C PRO A 60 -17.61 3.03 12.28
N LYS A 61 -18.34 3.49 11.25
CA LYS A 61 -19.59 2.88 10.81
C LYS A 61 -19.44 1.40 10.41
N THR A 62 -18.27 1.05 9.87
CA THR A 62 -17.96 -0.32 9.42
C THR A 62 -16.96 -1.01 10.33
N GLY A 63 -16.54 -0.37 11.43
CA GLY A 63 -15.48 -0.85 12.30
C GLY A 63 -14.10 -0.92 11.62
N ASP A 64 -13.92 -0.23 10.49
CA ASP A 64 -12.62 -0.23 9.77
C ASP A 64 -11.67 0.73 10.52
N PRO A 65 -10.55 0.23 11.06
CA PRO A 65 -9.64 1.04 11.86
C PRO A 65 -8.94 2.10 11.00
N TYR A 66 -8.07 2.90 11.62
CA TYR A 66 -7.33 3.95 10.93
C TYR A 66 -6.56 3.38 9.73
N HIS A 67 -6.86 3.89 8.53
CA HIS A 67 -6.21 3.44 7.30
C HIS A 67 -6.04 4.57 6.29
N CYS A 68 -5.11 4.38 5.37
CA CYS A 68 -4.92 5.21 4.19
C CYS A 68 -5.57 4.53 2.98
N SER A 69 -6.51 5.22 2.33
CA SER A 69 -7.14 4.74 1.10
C SER A 69 -6.26 5.05 -0.11
N ILE A 70 -6.01 4.04 -0.96
CA ILE A 70 -5.22 4.22 -2.18
C ILE A 70 -5.88 3.58 -3.40
N THR A 71 -5.49 4.06 -4.58
CA THR A 71 -5.77 3.42 -5.86
C THR A 71 -4.48 3.25 -6.64
N ILE A 72 -4.27 2.08 -7.23
CA ILE A 72 -3.04 1.74 -7.95
C ILE A 72 -3.40 1.31 -9.38
N GLY A 73 -2.55 1.68 -10.33
CA GLY A 73 -2.76 1.42 -11.75
C GLY A 73 -1.55 1.73 -12.62
N LYS A 74 -1.83 2.05 -13.89
CA LYS A 74 -0.82 2.38 -14.90
C LYS A 74 -0.94 3.84 -15.36
N GLY A 75 0.12 4.62 -15.24
CA GLY A 75 0.13 6.05 -15.59
C GLY A 75 -0.95 6.84 -14.83
N ASP A 76 -1.76 7.65 -15.54
CA ASP A 76 -2.90 8.36 -14.93
C ASP A 76 -3.96 7.35 -14.45
N VAL A 77 -4.03 7.13 -13.14
CA VAL A 77 -4.81 6.08 -12.47
C VAL A 77 -6.30 6.45 -12.44
N LYS A 78 -6.94 6.44 -13.62
CA LYS A 78 -8.36 6.71 -13.82
C LYS A 78 -8.97 5.77 -14.85
N GLY A 79 -10.28 5.55 -14.79
CA GLY A 79 -11.00 4.71 -15.74
C GLY A 79 -10.33 3.34 -15.95
N LYS A 80 -9.99 3.02 -17.20
CA LYS A 80 -9.35 1.74 -17.59
C LYS A 80 -7.94 1.52 -17.03
N ASN A 81 -7.26 2.58 -16.59
CA ASN A 81 -5.90 2.49 -16.07
C ASN A 81 -5.86 2.12 -14.58
N ARG A 82 -6.98 2.27 -13.87
CA ARG A 82 -7.13 1.82 -12.49
C ARG A 82 -7.16 0.30 -12.46
N VAL A 83 -6.25 -0.31 -11.71
CA VAL A 83 -6.17 -1.77 -11.55
C VAL A 83 -6.88 -2.21 -10.27
N VAL A 84 -6.54 -1.60 -9.14
CA VAL A 84 -7.03 -2.01 -7.81
C VAL A 84 -7.06 -0.82 -6.85
N SER A 85 -7.96 -0.84 -5.86
CA SER A 85 -7.88 0.02 -4.67
C SER A 85 -7.52 -0.78 -3.44
N ALA A 86 -6.96 -0.14 -2.42
CA ALA A 86 -6.57 -0.80 -1.19
C ALA A 86 -6.71 0.12 0.03
N HIS A 87 -6.86 -0.50 1.19
CA HIS A 87 -6.65 0.14 2.49
C HIS A 87 -5.27 -0.25 3.00
N VAL A 88 -4.46 0.75 3.35
CA VAL A 88 -3.13 0.59 3.93
C VAL A 88 -3.21 0.93 5.40
N TYR A 89 -2.88 -0.03 6.25
CA TYR A 89 -2.97 0.10 7.70
C TYR A 89 -1.60 0.39 8.32
N PRO A 90 -1.52 1.17 9.42
CA PRO A 90 -0.26 1.53 10.08
C PRO A 90 0.56 0.35 10.59
N ASP A 91 -0.06 -0.81 10.77
CA ASP A 91 0.59 -2.04 11.22
C ASP A 91 1.33 -2.77 10.08
N GLY A 92 1.30 -2.26 8.84
CA GLY A 92 1.87 -2.88 7.66
C GLY A 92 0.92 -3.84 6.93
N THR A 93 -0.35 -3.91 7.32
CA THR A 93 -1.38 -4.65 6.58
C THR A 93 -1.82 -3.82 5.37
N VAL A 94 -1.95 -4.44 4.20
CA VAL A 94 -2.53 -3.83 3.00
C VAL A 94 -3.64 -4.74 2.48
N ALA A 95 -4.88 -4.28 2.60
CA ALA A 95 -6.05 -4.99 2.10
C ALA A 95 -6.36 -4.49 0.69
N PHE A 96 -5.93 -5.22 -0.33
CA PHE A 96 -6.32 -4.93 -1.70
C PHE A 96 -7.76 -5.38 -1.92
N SER A 97 -8.53 -4.53 -2.60
CA SER A 97 -9.86 -4.90 -3.09
C SER A 97 -9.78 -6.07 -4.09
N LYS A 98 -10.87 -6.83 -4.18
CA LYS A 98 -11.04 -7.95 -5.12
C LYS A 98 -10.02 -9.08 -4.88
N ASP A 99 -9.52 -9.67 -5.96
CA ASP A 99 -8.81 -10.95 -6.00
C ASP A 99 -7.34 -10.89 -5.54
N PHE A 100 -6.85 -9.70 -5.20
CA PHE A 100 -5.46 -9.53 -4.74
C PHE A 100 -5.29 -9.78 -3.24
N GLY A 101 -6.39 -9.84 -2.48
CA GLY A 101 -6.41 -10.21 -1.07
C GLY A 101 -5.63 -9.26 -0.15
N THR A 102 -5.32 -9.76 1.04
CA THR A 102 -4.60 -9.01 2.08
C THR A 102 -3.14 -9.42 2.14
N VAL A 103 -2.25 -8.44 2.13
CA VAL A 103 -0.80 -8.64 2.23
C VAL A 103 -0.27 -8.02 3.51
N LYS A 104 0.54 -8.77 4.25
CA LYS A 104 1.27 -8.27 5.43
C LYS A 104 2.72 -7.97 5.07
N VAL A 105 3.14 -6.74 5.36
CA VAL A 105 4.54 -6.32 5.28
C VAL A 105 5.04 -5.87 6.64
N GLU A 106 6.34 -5.63 6.73
CA GLU A 106 6.94 -5.01 7.91
C GLU A 106 6.37 -3.60 8.09
N ARG A 107 5.98 -3.28 9.33
CA ARG A 107 5.49 -1.95 9.71
C ARG A 107 6.51 -0.89 9.32
N ASP A 108 6.02 0.17 8.69
CA ASP A 108 6.86 1.32 8.42
C ASP A 108 7.13 2.09 9.73
N PRO A 109 8.40 2.46 10.03
CA PRO A 109 8.74 3.11 11.29
C PRO A 109 8.10 4.49 11.46
N GLU A 110 7.72 5.16 10.36
CA GLU A 110 7.04 6.47 10.39
C GLU A 110 5.51 6.33 10.37
N ALA A 111 4.97 5.10 10.32
CA ALA A 111 3.54 4.89 10.44
C ALA A 111 3.06 5.33 11.84
N PRO A 112 1.86 5.92 11.96
CA PRO A 112 1.35 6.35 13.25
C PRO A 112 1.26 5.18 14.25
N GLU A 113 1.42 5.49 15.54
CA GLU A 113 1.19 4.52 16.61
C GLU A 113 -0.32 4.33 16.79
N GLY A 114 -0.80 3.11 16.58
CA GLY A 114 -2.22 2.82 16.60
C GLY A 114 -2.51 1.47 15.93
N ASP A 115 -3.47 0.77 16.51
CA ASP A 115 -4.08 -0.49 16.14
C ASP A 115 -4.65 -0.50 14.72
N GLY A 116 -3.75 -0.57 13.73
CA GLY A 116 -4.08 -0.89 12.33
C GLY A 116 -4.53 -2.34 12.11
N SER A 117 -4.75 -3.11 13.17
CA SER A 117 -5.26 -4.47 13.05
C SER A 117 -6.74 -4.42 12.69
N ALA A 118 -7.08 -4.70 11.44
CA ALA A 118 -8.42 -5.18 11.12
C ALA A 118 -8.66 -6.46 11.95
N MET A 119 -9.67 -6.44 12.82
CA MET A 119 -10.14 -7.65 13.53
C MET A 119 -10.81 -8.62 12.57
#